data_AF-A0A7A6SFF2-F1
#
_entry.id   AF-A0A7A6SFF2-F1
#
_cell.length_a   1.000
_cell.length_b   1.000
_cell.length_c   1.000
_cell.angle_alpha   90.00
_cell.angle_beta   90.00
_cell.angle_gamma   90.00
#
_symmetry.space_group_name_H-M   'P 1'
#
loop_
_entity.id
_entity.type
_entity.pdbx_description
1 polymer ?
#
loop_
_entity_poly.entity_id
_entity_poly.type
_entity_poly.pdbx_seq_one_letter_code
_entity_poly.pdbx_strand_id
1 'polypeptide(L)'
;KRRTGGYDGRGQWRLRAAETEQLPAECYGECIVEQGINFSGEVSLVGARGFDGSTVFYPLTHNLHQDGILRTSVAFPQANAQLQAQAEEMLSAIMQELGYVGVMAMECFVTPQGLLINELAPRVHNSGHWTQNGASISQFELHLRAITDLPLPQPVVNNPSVMINLIGSDLNYDWLKLPLVHLHWYDKEVRPGRKVGHLNLTDSDTSHLTATLEALIPLLPPEYASGVMWAQSKFS
;
A
#
# COMPACT_ATOMS: atom_id res chain seq x y z
N LYS A 1 18.67 -4.10 -6.76
CA LYS A 1 17.90 -2.85 -6.48
C LYS A 1 18.90 -1.71 -6.28
N ARG A 2 18.67 -0.52 -6.86
CA ARG A 2 19.51 0.67 -6.57
C ARG A 2 19.45 1.02 -5.08
N ARG A 3 20.57 1.47 -4.50
CA ARG A 3 20.66 1.91 -3.10
C ARG A 3 19.87 3.19 -2.84
N THR A 4 19.72 4.04 -3.86
CA THR A 4 18.99 5.31 -3.78
C THR A 4 18.15 5.55 -5.05
N GLY A 5 17.06 6.32 -4.90
CA GLY A 5 16.26 6.81 -6.03
C GLY A 5 15.36 5.79 -6.74
N GLY A 6 15.23 4.57 -6.22
CA GLY A 6 14.23 3.61 -6.70
C GLY A 6 12.81 3.99 -6.24
N TYR A 7 11.83 3.86 -7.14
CA TYR A 7 10.40 4.03 -6.85
C TYR A 7 9.57 3.32 -7.92
N ASP A 8 8.39 2.81 -7.57
CA ASP A 8 7.45 2.16 -8.50
C ASP A 8 8.16 1.15 -9.43
N GLY A 9 8.98 0.27 -8.86
CA GLY A 9 9.77 -0.75 -9.59
C GLY A 9 10.98 -0.24 -10.37
N ARG A 10 11.17 1.08 -10.51
CA ARG A 10 12.31 1.68 -11.21
C ARG A 10 13.60 1.47 -10.43
N GLY A 11 14.70 1.24 -11.16
CA GLY A 11 16.00 0.94 -10.54
C GLY A 11 16.06 -0.47 -9.94
N GLN A 12 15.23 -1.38 -10.42
CA GLN A 12 15.25 -2.79 -10.05
C GLN A 12 15.37 -3.65 -11.31
N TRP A 13 16.11 -4.74 -11.19
CA TRP A 13 16.33 -5.72 -12.26
C TRP A 13 16.12 -7.11 -11.68
N ARG A 14 15.53 -8.02 -12.46
CA ARG A 14 15.44 -9.44 -12.17
C ARG A 14 16.28 -10.16 -13.21
N LEU A 15 17.40 -10.73 -12.78
CA LEU A 15 18.40 -11.31 -13.67
C LEU A 15 18.68 -12.76 -13.27
N ARG A 16 18.90 -13.61 -14.26
CA ARG A 16 19.48 -14.95 -14.16
C ARG A 16 20.96 -14.90 -14.54
N ALA A 17 21.68 -16.00 -14.33
CA ALA A 17 23.12 -16.06 -14.57
C ALA A 17 23.55 -15.63 -15.98
N ALA A 18 22.72 -15.92 -17.00
CA ALA A 18 22.99 -15.55 -18.39
C ALA A 18 22.60 -14.09 -18.75
N GLU A 19 22.01 -13.35 -17.82
CA GLU A 19 21.43 -12.01 -18.05
C GLU A 19 22.22 -10.91 -17.35
N THR A 20 23.32 -11.24 -16.68
CA THR A 20 24.10 -10.29 -15.86
C THR A 20 24.66 -9.12 -16.67
N GLU A 21 24.95 -9.31 -17.96
CA GLU A 21 25.39 -8.25 -18.88
C GLU A 21 24.32 -7.19 -19.15
N GLN A 22 23.04 -7.47 -18.85
CA GLN A 22 21.96 -6.49 -18.96
C GLN A 22 21.98 -5.46 -17.81
N LEU A 23 22.74 -5.71 -16.74
CA LEU A 23 22.88 -4.78 -15.64
C LEU A 23 23.78 -3.60 -16.06
N PRO A 24 23.31 -2.34 -15.94
CA PRO A 24 24.15 -1.18 -16.25
C PRO A 24 25.42 -1.16 -15.39
N ALA A 25 26.56 -0.81 -15.99
CA ALA A 25 27.85 -0.77 -15.29
C ALA A 25 27.85 0.20 -14.10
N GLU A 26 27.02 1.25 -14.12
CA GLU A 26 26.83 2.17 -12.99
C GLU A 26 26.24 1.51 -11.74
N CYS A 27 25.72 0.29 -11.84
CA CYS A 27 25.12 -0.42 -10.70
C CYS A 27 26.15 -1.02 -9.75
N TYR A 28 27.38 -1.27 -10.19
CA TYR A 28 28.43 -1.86 -9.34
C TYR A 28 28.83 -0.86 -8.23
N GLY A 29 28.63 -1.23 -6.96
CA GLY A 29 28.80 -0.35 -5.80
C GLY A 29 27.56 0.49 -5.44
N GLU A 30 26.66 0.69 -6.39
CA GLU A 30 25.45 1.54 -6.23
C GLU A 30 24.15 0.74 -6.08
N CYS A 31 24.22 -0.59 -6.18
CA CYS A 31 23.09 -1.49 -6.03
C CYS A 31 23.35 -2.58 -4.98
N ILE A 32 22.26 -3.12 -4.44
CA ILE A 32 22.24 -4.36 -3.68
C ILE A 32 21.60 -5.48 -4.50
N VAL A 33 21.93 -6.73 -4.16
CA VAL A 33 21.33 -7.93 -4.72
C VAL A 33 20.64 -8.71 -3.61
N GLU A 34 19.47 -9.24 -3.90
CA GLU A 34 18.66 -10.03 -2.99
C GLU A 34 18.24 -11.32 -3.68
N GLN A 35 17.98 -12.36 -2.89
CA GLN A 35 17.33 -13.56 -3.40
C GLN A 35 15.92 -13.22 -3.88
N GLY A 36 15.52 -13.73 -5.05
CA GLY A 36 14.13 -13.68 -5.49
C GLY A 36 13.23 -14.47 -4.54
N ILE A 37 12.38 -13.79 -3.79
CA ILE A 37 11.50 -14.40 -2.80
C ILE A 37 10.24 -14.93 -3.50
N ASN A 38 9.95 -16.22 -3.32
CA ASN A 38 8.67 -16.81 -3.70
C ASN A 38 7.69 -16.62 -2.54
N PHE A 39 6.79 -15.65 -2.67
CA PHE A 39 5.81 -15.28 -1.66
C PHE A 39 4.39 -15.63 -2.11
N SER A 40 3.47 -15.82 -1.15
CA SER A 40 2.04 -16.05 -1.42
C SER A 40 1.25 -14.74 -1.57
N GLY A 41 1.79 -13.64 -1.08
CA GLY A 41 1.24 -12.30 -1.28
C GLY A 41 2.14 -11.22 -0.67
N GLU A 42 1.76 -9.97 -0.91
CA GLU A 42 2.41 -8.79 -0.35
C GLU A 42 1.44 -8.12 0.61
N VAL A 43 1.96 -7.68 1.75
CA VAL A 43 1.21 -6.88 2.73
C VAL A 43 2.04 -5.67 3.14
N SER A 44 1.40 -4.64 3.64
CA SER A 44 2.07 -3.53 4.32
C SER A 44 1.43 -3.27 5.67
N LEU A 45 2.25 -3.00 6.67
CA LEU A 45 1.81 -2.40 7.92
C LEU A 45 2.08 -0.89 7.87
N VAL A 46 1.05 -0.09 8.14
CA VAL A 46 1.17 1.34 8.36
C VAL A 46 0.96 1.59 9.85
N GLY A 47 1.88 2.32 10.48
CA GLY A 47 1.78 2.69 11.89
C GLY A 47 2.39 4.06 12.14
N ALA A 48 2.22 4.57 13.35
CA ALA A 48 2.85 5.79 13.81
C ALA A 48 3.48 5.59 15.19
N ARG A 49 4.54 6.37 15.44
CA ARG A 49 5.16 6.51 16.76
C ARG A 49 5.12 7.98 17.20
N GLY A 50 4.72 8.24 18.44
CA GLY A 50 4.73 9.57 19.07
C GLY A 50 6.07 9.91 19.75
N PHE A 51 6.22 11.15 20.23
CA PHE A 51 7.41 11.58 20.97
C PHE A 51 7.60 10.81 22.30
N ASP A 52 6.50 10.39 22.92
CA ASP A 52 6.47 9.59 24.14
C ASP A 52 6.79 8.10 23.92
N GLY A 53 7.00 7.70 22.65
CA GLY A 53 7.24 6.31 22.26
C GLY A 53 5.98 5.46 22.12
N SER A 54 4.78 6.02 22.33
CA SER A 54 3.54 5.32 22.04
C SER A 54 3.44 4.99 20.55
N THR A 55 2.90 3.81 20.24
CA THR A 55 2.72 3.32 18.88
C THR A 55 1.29 2.90 18.62
N VAL A 56 0.79 3.20 17.43
CA VAL A 56 -0.52 2.74 16.95
C VAL A 56 -0.42 2.26 15.51
N PHE A 57 -1.25 1.29 15.15
CA PHE A 57 -1.14 0.57 13.88
C PHE A 57 -2.48 0.42 13.19
N TYR A 58 -2.48 0.46 11.86
CA TYR A 58 -3.64 0.01 11.08
C TYR A 58 -3.59 -1.52 10.90
N PRO A 59 -4.72 -2.16 10.55
CA PRO A 59 -4.70 -3.53 10.07
C PRO A 59 -3.76 -3.69 8.86
N LEU A 60 -3.13 -4.86 8.75
CA LEU A 60 -2.34 -5.23 7.58
C LEU A 60 -3.15 -5.03 6.30
N THR A 61 -2.54 -4.36 5.34
CA THR A 61 -3.13 -4.11 4.04
C THR A 61 -2.53 -5.05 3.01
N HIS A 62 -3.36 -5.83 2.32
CA HIS A 62 -2.92 -6.63 1.17
C HIS A 62 -2.66 -5.73 -0.02
N ASN A 63 -1.56 -5.96 -0.74
CA ASN A 63 -1.15 -5.14 -1.87
C ASN A 63 -0.96 -5.99 -3.12
N LEU A 64 -1.40 -5.46 -4.26
CA LEU A 64 -1.12 -6.02 -5.57
C LEU A 64 -0.20 -5.07 -6.33
N HIS A 65 1.01 -5.53 -6.62
CA HIS A 65 1.92 -4.87 -7.55
C HIS A 65 1.84 -5.51 -8.94
N GLN A 66 1.80 -4.69 -9.97
CA GLN A 66 1.97 -5.11 -11.37
C GLN A 66 3.04 -4.23 -12.01
N ASP A 67 4.00 -4.86 -12.68
CA ASP A 67 5.17 -4.18 -13.25
C ASP A 67 5.95 -3.33 -12.22
N GLY A 68 5.94 -3.76 -10.95
CA GLY A 68 6.58 -3.07 -9.83
C GLY A 68 5.83 -1.83 -9.32
N ILE A 69 4.61 -1.59 -9.79
CA ILE A 69 3.77 -0.47 -9.37
C ILE A 69 2.57 -0.98 -8.57
N LEU A 70 2.29 -0.36 -7.42
CA LEU A 70 1.09 -0.68 -6.62
C LEU A 70 -0.16 -0.34 -7.43
N ARG A 71 -1.02 -1.34 -7.67
CA ARG A 71 -2.27 -1.19 -8.40
C ARG A 71 -3.47 -1.12 -7.47
N THR A 72 -3.53 -2.03 -6.52
CA THR A 72 -4.70 -2.20 -5.66
C THR A 72 -4.28 -2.58 -4.25
N SER A 73 -4.97 -2.04 -3.25
CA SER A 73 -4.82 -2.42 -1.85
C SER A 73 -6.17 -2.84 -1.28
N VAL A 74 -6.18 -3.88 -0.43
CA VAL A 74 -7.37 -4.32 0.31
C VAL A 74 -7.02 -4.45 1.79
N ALA A 75 -7.74 -3.75 2.64
CA ALA A 75 -7.61 -3.85 4.09
C ALA A 75 -8.89 -4.44 4.68
N PHE A 76 -8.75 -5.31 5.68
CA PHE A 76 -9.84 -5.85 6.47
C PHE A 76 -9.73 -5.32 7.91
N PRO A 77 -10.85 -5.08 8.62
CA PRO A 77 -10.82 -4.61 9.99
C PRO A 77 -10.15 -5.63 10.93
N GLN A 78 -10.23 -6.92 10.58
CA GLN A 78 -9.54 -8.01 11.27
C GLN A 78 -8.63 -8.73 10.28
N ALA A 79 -7.33 -8.46 10.39
CA ALA A 79 -6.30 -9.21 9.66
C ALA A 79 -6.02 -10.55 10.35
N ASN A 80 -5.15 -11.38 9.75
CA ASN A 80 -4.60 -12.54 10.43
C ASN A 80 -3.84 -12.09 11.69
N ALA A 81 -4.32 -12.50 12.87
CA ALA A 81 -3.80 -12.02 14.16
C ALA A 81 -2.32 -12.31 14.37
N GLN A 82 -1.82 -13.46 13.91
CA GLN A 82 -0.42 -13.83 14.05
C GLN A 82 0.48 -12.95 13.17
N LEU A 83 0.08 -12.74 11.91
CA LEU A 83 0.82 -11.86 11.00
C LEU A 83 0.76 -10.39 11.45
N GLN A 84 -0.39 -9.94 11.96
CA GLN A 84 -0.56 -8.59 12.51
C GLN A 84 0.41 -8.37 13.66
N ALA A 85 0.41 -9.24 14.67
CA ALA A 85 1.31 -9.13 15.82
C ALA A 85 2.79 -9.18 15.41
N GLN A 86 3.16 -10.08 14.49
CA GLN A 86 4.53 -10.15 13.96
C GLN A 86 4.94 -8.85 13.27
N ALA A 87 4.07 -8.26 12.45
CA ALA A 87 4.35 -7.01 11.76
C ALA A 87 4.47 -5.83 12.74
N GLU A 88 3.57 -5.74 13.73
CA GLU A 88 3.59 -4.68 14.75
C GLU A 88 4.85 -4.75 15.61
N GLU A 89 5.29 -5.95 15.99
CA GLU A 89 6.56 -6.15 16.71
C GLU A 89 7.75 -5.64 15.88
N MET A 90 7.85 -6.07 14.62
CA MET A 90 8.92 -5.65 13.72
C MET A 90 8.94 -4.12 13.51
N LEU A 91 7.78 -3.52 13.21
CA LEU A 91 7.70 -2.08 12.95
C LEU A 91 7.92 -1.25 14.22
N SER A 92 7.43 -1.70 15.37
CA SER A 92 7.72 -1.07 16.67
C SER A 92 9.21 -1.06 16.96
N ALA A 93 9.88 -2.21 16.80
CA ALA A 93 11.32 -2.33 17.02
C ALA A 93 12.11 -1.37 16.12
N ILE A 94 11.75 -1.26 14.84
CA ILE A 94 12.37 -0.34 13.89
C ILE A 94 12.16 1.12 14.30
N MET A 95 10.91 1.54 14.55
CA MET A 95 10.63 2.92 14.90
C MET A 95 11.26 3.32 16.24
N GLN A 96 11.34 2.39 17.19
CA GLN A 96 11.97 2.62 18.49
C GLN A 96 13.49 2.75 18.37
N GLU A 97 14.15 1.83 17.67
CA GLU A 97 15.61 1.88 17.47
C GLU A 97 16.04 3.18 16.76
N LEU A 98 15.24 3.63 15.79
CA LEU A 98 15.50 4.87 15.05
C LEU A 98 15.06 6.14 15.79
N GLY A 99 14.36 6.03 16.91
CA GLY A 99 13.73 7.17 17.58
C GLY A 99 12.75 7.93 16.68
N TYR A 100 12.12 7.23 15.72
CA TYR A 100 11.28 7.84 14.68
C TYR A 100 9.98 8.41 15.27
N VAL A 101 9.55 9.58 14.80
CA VAL A 101 8.27 10.21 15.16
C VAL A 101 7.50 10.53 13.90
N GLY A 102 6.25 10.09 13.84
CA GLY A 102 5.41 10.17 12.65
C GLY A 102 4.94 8.80 12.15
N VAL A 103 4.19 8.82 11.05
CA VAL A 103 3.83 7.62 10.30
C VAL A 103 5.02 7.02 9.55
N MET A 104 5.14 5.69 9.62
CA MET A 104 6.02 4.86 8.81
C MET A 104 5.23 3.68 8.24
N ALA A 105 5.56 3.25 7.03
CA ALA A 105 5.05 2.00 6.47
C ALA A 105 6.17 0.98 6.29
N MET A 106 5.84 -0.28 6.49
CA MET A 106 6.70 -1.43 6.27
C MET A 106 6.01 -2.39 5.32
N GLU A 107 6.61 -2.62 4.16
CA GLU A 107 6.15 -3.63 3.22
C GLU A 107 6.79 -4.97 3.53
N CYS A 108 5.99 -6.04 3.42
CA CYS A 108 6.42 -7.39 3.69
C CYS A 108 5.97 -8.36 2.60
N PHE A 109 6.80 -9.36 2.36
CA PHE A 109 6.42 -10.58 1.67
C PHE A 109 5.84 -11.58 2.66
N VAL A 110 4.71 -12.21 2.30
CA VAL A 110 4.14 -13.34 3.05
C VAL A 110 4.76 -14.64 2.53
N THR A 111 5.47 -15.36 3.40
CA THR A 111 6.16 -16.62 3.05
C THR A 111 5.71 -17.77 3.95
N PRO A 112 6.07 -19.03 3.62
CA PRO A 112 5.79 -20.16 4.50
C PRO A 112 6.40 -20.05 5.90
N GLN A 113 7.44 -19.22 6.08
CA GLN A 113 8.13 -18.99 7.35
C GLN A 113 7.60 -17.77 8.13
N GLY A 114 6.62 -17.05 7.58
CA GLY A 114 6.10 -15.79 8.12
C GLY A 114 6.44 -14.60 7.24
N LEU A 115 6.46 -13.40 7.83
CA LEU A 115 6.74 -12.15 7.13
C LEU A 115 8.24 -11.94 6.92
N LEU A 116 8.63 -11.51 5.72
CA LEU A 116 9.93 -10.91 5.44
C LEU A 116 9.76 -9.43 5.06
N ILE A 117 10.49 -8.55 5.72
CA ILE A 117 10.50 -7.12 5.39
C ILE A 117 11.12 -6.93 3.99
N ASN A 118 10.39 -6.25 3.11
CA ASN A 118 10.83 -5.89 1.77
C ASN A 118 11.38 -4.46 1.73
N GLU A 119 10.60 -3.48 2.22
CA GLU A 119 10.99 -2.07 2.22
C GLU A 119 10.34 -1.28 3.36
N LEU A 120 10.94 -0.13 3.66
CA LEU A 120 10.45 0.84 4.64
C LEU A 120 10.21 2.19 3.98
N ALA A 121 9.11 2.83 4.32
CA ALA A 121 8.79 4.19 3.92
C ALA A 121 8.70 5.09 5.17
N PRO A 122 9.68 5.98 5.43
CA PRO A 122 9.66 6.92 6.55
C PRO A 122 8.73 8.11 6.23
N ARG A 123 7.47 7.81 5.93
CA ARG A 123 6.41 8.75 5.54
C ARG A 123 5.07 8.03 5.45
N VAL A 124 4.00 8.79 5.23
CA VAL A 124 2.73 8.27 4.69
C VAL A 124 2.97 7.48 3.40
N HIS A 125 2.17 6.43 3.19
CA HIS A 125 2.39 5.45 2.14
C HIS A 125 1.15 5.22 1.26
N ASN A 126 1.38 4.85 0.00
CA ASN A 126 0.31 4.69 -0.99
C ASN A 126 -0.64 3.56 -0.61
N SER A 127 -0.13 2.47 -0.02
CA SER A 127 -0.96 1.38 0.51
C SER A 127 -1.85 1.78 1.70
N GLY A 128 -1.59 2.91 2.36
CA GLY A 128 -2.42 3.42 3.45
C GLY A 128 -3.50 4.41 3.02
N HIS A 129 -3.66 4.71 1.72
CA HIS A 129 -4.60 5.76 1.28
C HIS A 129 -6.06 5.42 1.59
N TRP A 130 -6.41 4.14 1.69
CA TRP A 130 -7.75 3.69 2.11
C TRP A 130 -8.17 4.28 3.46
N THR A 131 -7.21 4.59 4.35
CA THR A 131 -7.49 5.17 5.68
C THR A 131 -8.17 6.54 5.62
N GLN A 132 -8.12 7.24 4.48
CA GLN A 132 -8.84 8.52 4.29
C GLN A 132 -10.37 8.36 4.37
N ASN A 133 -10.89 7.18 4.03
CA ASN A 133 -12.33 6.89 4.06
C ASN A 133 -12.69 5.69 4.93
N GLY A 134 -11.74 4.79 5.20
CA GLY A 134 -11.97 3.53 5.92
C GLY A 134 -11.55 3.51 7.40
N ALA A 135 -10.98 4.61 7.92
CA ALA A 135 -10.55 4.69 9.32
C ALA A 135 -11.00 6.00 9.98
N SER A 136 -11.17 6.00 11.30
CA SER A 136 -11.56 7.21 12.06
C SER A 136 -10.48 8.29 12.11
N ILE A 137 -9.22 7.92 11.85
CA ILE A 137 -8.08 8.81 11.71
C ILE A 137 -7.33 8.33 10.47
N SER A 138 -7.15 9.20 9.48
CA SER A 138 -6.37 8.86 8.28
C SER A 138 -4.87 8.86 8.57
N GLN A 139 -4.06 8.13 7.80
CA GLN A 139 -2.60 8.15 7.99
C GLN A 139 -2.01 9.57 7.88
N PHE A 140 -2.66 10.46 7.13
CA PHE A 140 -2.22 11.84 6.96
C PHE A 140 -2.44 12.64 8.23
N GLU A 141 -3.64 12.56 8.81
CA GLU A 141 -3.93 13.14 10.12
C GLU A 141 -3.07 12.53 11.21
N LEU A 142 -2.87 11.21 11.19
CA LEU A 142 -2.06 10.49 12.17
C LEU A 142 -0.60 10.93 12.14
N HIS A 143 -0.04 11.13 10.93
CA HIS A 143 1.31 11.65 10.76
C HIS A 143 1.43 13.06 11.33
N LEU A 144 0.49 13.95 10.99
CA LEU A 144 0.47 15.32 11.53
C LEU A 144 0.38 15.31 13.05
N ARG A 145 -0.55 14.53 13.63
CA ARG A 145 -0.70 14.41 15.08
C ARG A 145 0.60 14.02 15.77
N ALA A 146 1.28 12.99 15.25
CA ALA A 146 2.52 12.51 15.81
C ALA A 146 3.63 13.58 15.79
N ILE A 147 3.82 14.29 14.66
CA ILE A 147 4.89 15.30 14.55
C ILE A 147 4.57 16.61 15.25
N THR A 148 3.30 16.89 15.56
CA THR A 148 2.87 18.06 16.33
C THR A 148 2.55 17.74 17.79
N ASP A 149 2.93 16.56 18.27
CA ASP A 149 2.72 16.11 19.66
C ASP A 149 1.24 16.18 20.13
N LEU A 150 0.31 15.88 19.22
CA LEU A 150 -1.12 15.77 19.52
C LEU A 150 -1.50 14.34 19.92
N PRO A 151 -2.68 14.14 20.56
CA PRO A 151 -3.13 12.81 20.95
C PRO A 151 -3.14 11.79 19.79
N LEU A 152 -2.52 10.64 20.04
CA LEU A 152 -2.32 9.56 19.08
C LEU A 152 -3.08 8.27 19.47
N PRO A 153 -4.43 8.30 19.59
CA PRO A 153 -5.19 7.10 19.91
C PRO A 153 -5.20 6.12 18.74
N GLN A 154 -5.44 4.85 19.04
CA GLN A 154 -5.61 3.79 18.04
C GLN A 154 -6.76 4.15 17.06
N PRO A 155 -6.50 4.26 15.74
CA PRO A 155 -7.55 4.45 14.76
C PRO A 155 -8.58 3.31 14.77
N VAL A 156 -9.86 3.67 14.66
CA VAL A 156 -10.96 2.71 14.57
C VAL A 156 -11.19 2.36 13.10
N VAL A 157 -11.20 1.07 12.80
CA VAL A 157 -11.43 0.51 11.47
C VAL A 157 -12.54 -0.54 11.60
N ASN A 158 -13.72 -0.21 11.09
CA ASN A 158 -14.91 -1.06 11.26
C ASN A 158 -15.18 -1.95 10.05
N ASN A 159 -14.79 -1.49 8.86
CA ASN A 159 -15.19 -2.07 7.58
C ASN A 159 -13.95 -2.38 6.75
N PRO A 160 -14.05 -3.33 5.82
CA PRO A 160 -13.01 -3.49 4.81
C PRO A 160 -12.99 -2.30 3.86
N SER A 161 -11.83 -2.04 3.28
CA SER A 161 -11.66 -0.99 2.28
C SER A 161 -10.80 -1.47 1.11
N VAL A 162 -11.12 -0.99 -0.08
CA VAL A 162 -10.34 -1.20 -1.30
C VAL A 162 -9.87 0.15 -1.81
N MET A 163 -8.58 0.22 -2.16
CA MET A 163 -7.99 1.36 -2.85
C MET A 163 -7.55 0.92 -4.25
N ILE A 164 -7.94 1.64 -5.29
CA ILE A 164 -7.54 1.42 -6.68
C ILE A 164 -6.73 2.63 -7.16
N ASN A 165 -5.49 2.41 -7.59
CA ASN A 165 -4.59 3.48 -7.99
C ASN A 165 -4.87 3.89 -9.44
N LEU A 166 -5.09 5.17 -9.70
CA LEU A 166 -5.28 5.69 -11.06
C LEU A 166 -3.90 6.05 -11.63
N ILE A 167 -3.46 5.32 -12.65
CA ILE A 167 -2.12 5.39 -13.24
C ILE A 167 -2.24 5.73 -14.72
N GLY A 168 -1.85 6.95 -15.08
CA GLY A 168 -1.82 7.41 -16.47
C GLY A 168 -3.19 7.43 -17.17
N SER A 169 -4.28 7.39 -16.41
CA SER A 169 -5.65 7.43 -16.94
C SER A 169 -6.27 8.79 -16.69
N ASP A 170 -6.98 9.30 -17.68
CA ASP A 170 -7.74 10.55 -17.53
C ASP A 170 -8.87 10.40 -16.52
N LEU A 171 -9.23 11.54 -15.93
CA LEU A 171 -10.35 11.62 -15.00
C LEU A 171 -11.66 11.27 -15.71
N ASN A 172 -12.40 10.29 -15.17
CA ASN A 172 -13.73 9.96 -15.63
C ASN A 172 -14.74 10.15 -14.49
N TYR A 173 -15.60 11.17 -14.61
CA TYR A 173 -16.63 11.45 -13.59
C TYR A 173 -17.73 10.39 -13.51
N ASP A 174 -17.84 9.47 -14.48
CA ASP A 174 -18.79 8.36 -14.40
C ASP A 174 -18.48 7.40 -13.25
N TRP A 175 -17.24 7.37 -12.74
CA TRP A 175 -16.91 6.64 -11.51
C TRP A 175 -17.79 7.08 -10.32
N LEU A 176 -18.21 8.35 -10.29
CA LEU A 176 -19.03 8.93 -9.22
C LEU A 176 -20.51 8.52 -9.31
N LYS A 177 -20.93 7.82 -10.36
CA LYS A 177 -22.27 7.20 -10.42
C LYS A 177 -22.43 6.09 -9.39
N LEU A 178 -21.33 5.54 -8.91
CA LEU A 178 -21.29 4.48 -7.92
C LEU A 178 -21.11 5.11 -6.52
N PRO A 179 -22.11 4.98 -5.62
CA PRO A 179 -22.16 5.78 -4.39
C PRO A 179 -21.06 5.48 -3.38
N LEU A 180 -20.39 4.33 -3.47
CA LEU A 180 -19.27 3.96 -2.59
C LEU A 180 -17.92 4.51 -3.07
N VAL A 181 -17.85 5.08 -4.27
CA VAL A 181 -16.60 5.54 -4.85
C VAL A 181 -16.23 6.91 -4.30
N HIS A 182 -15.13 6.95 -3.54
CA HIS A 182 -14.47 8.18 -3.13
C HIS A 182 -13.30 8.46 -4.07
N LEU A 183 -13.48 9.43 -4.97
CA LEU A 183 -12.42 9.89 -5.87
C LEU A 183 -11.44 10.81 -5.12
N HIS A 184 -10.16 10.48 -5.19
CA HIS A 184 -9.05 11.32 -4.78
C HIS A 184 -8.20 11.68 -5.99
N TRP A 185 -8.48 12.84 -6.60
CA TRP A 185 -7.75 13.34 -7.75
C TRP A 185 -6.57 14.21 -7.33
N TYR A 186 -5.38 14.01 -7.91
CA TYR A 186 -4.15 14.71 -7.48
C TYR A 186 -3.87 16.01 -8.24
N ASP A 187 -4.72 16.37 -9.21
CA ASP A 187 -4.55 17.55 -10.05
C ASP A 187 -3.17 17.62 -10.75
N LYS A 188 -2.73 16.48 -11.26
CA LYS A 188 -1.45 16.31 -11.97
C LYS A 188 -1.72 16.09 -13.45
N GLU A 189 -0.85 16.64 -14.29
CA GLU A 189 -0.81 16.30 -15.72
C GLU A 189 -0.75 14.78 -15.92
N VAL A 190 -1.68 14.25 -16.70
CA VAL A 190 -1.81 12.82 -16.96
C VAL A 190 -0.68 12.37 -17.89
N ARG A 191 0.09 11.37 -17.46
CA ARG A 191 1.19 10.77 -18.25
C ARG A 191 1.22 9.27 -18.05
N PRO A 192 1.62 8.47 -19.06
CA PRO A 192 1.77 7.03 -18.92
C PRO A 192 2.62 6.65 -17.69
N GLY A 193 2.12 5.71 -16.89
CA GLY A 193 2.81 5.25 -15.68
C GLY A 193 2.83 6.24 -14.51
N ARG A 194 2.16 7.40 -14.59
CA ARG A 194 2.11 8.39 -13.50
C ARG A 194 0.88 8.18 -12.62
N LYS A 195 1.06 8.09 -11.30
CA LYS A 195 -0.06 8.14 -10.35
C LYS A 195 -0.73 9.52 -10.41
N VAL A 196 -2.00 9.55 -10.81
CA VAL A 196 -2.82 10.77 -11.02
C VAL A 196 -4.00 10.88 -10.05
N GLY A 197 -4.33 9.78 -9.37
CA GLY A 197 -5.32 9.75 -8.31
C GLY A 197 -5.44 8.36 -7.70
N HIS A 198 -6.44 8.18 -6.86
CA HIS A 198 -6.91 6.87 -6.44
C HIS A 198 -8.42 6.90 -6.17
N LEU A 199 -9.04 5.73 -6.17
CA LEU A 199 -10.41 5.52 -5.71
C LEU A 199 -10.36 4.75 -4.41
N ASN A 200 -11.04 5.24 -3.37
CA ASN A 200 -11.31 4.48 -2.16
C ASN A 200 -12.75 3.98 -2.18
N LEU A 201 -12.96 2.74 -1.72
CA LEU A 201 -14.27 2.15 -1.50
C LEU A 201 -14.27 1.49 -0.12
N THR A 202 -15.33 1.68 0.65
CA THR A 202 -15.49 1.06 1.96
C THR A 202 -16.99 0.89 2.26
N ASP A 203 -17.38 -0.27 2.76
CA ASP A 203 -18.76 -0.56 3.14
C ASP A 203 -18.76 -1.70 4.18
N SER A 204 -19.73 -1.68 5.08
CA SER A 204 -20.02 -2.80 5.97
C SER A 204 -20.63 -4.00 5.24
N ASP A 205 -21.35 -3.76 4.13
CA ASP A 205 -21.89 -4.81 3.26
C ASP A 205 -20.88 -5.16 2.17
N THR A 206 -20.22 -6.31 2.33
CA THR A 206 -19.23 -6.80 1.37
C THR A 206 -19.85 -7.19 0.02
N SER A 207 -21.13 -7.54 -0.02
CA SER A 207 -21.85 -7.81 -1.28
C SER A 207 -22.04 -6.53 -2.08
N HIS A 208 -22.40 -5.43 -1.40
CA HIS A 208 -22.49 -4.12 -2.04
C HIS A 208 -21.12 -3.61 -2.52
N LEU A 209 -20.08 -3.81 -1.70
CA LEU A 209 -18.70 -3.46 -2.06
C LEU A 209 -18.21 -4.22 -3.31
N THR A 210 -18.40 -5.55 -3.33
CA THR A 210 -18.00 -6.41 -4.45
C THR A 210 -18.81 -6.15 -5.72
N ALA A 211 -20.12 -5.89 -5.61
CA ALA A 211 -20.94 -5.45 -6.73
C ALA A 211 -20.48 -4.09 -7.29
N THR A 212 -20.05 -3.17 -6.43
CA THR A 212 -19.50 -1.88 -6.86
C THR A 212 -18.16 -2.04 -7.58
N LEU A 213 -17.30 -2.94 -7.12
CA LEU A 213 -16.06 -3.29 -7.82
C LEU A 213 -16.37 -3.85 -9.21
N GLU A 214 -17.37 -4.71 -9.36
CA GLU A 214 -17.77 -5.25 -10.66
C GLU A 214 -18.30 -4.15 -11.60
N ALA A 215 -19.13 -3.26 -11.08
CA ALA A 215 -19.66 -2.12 -11.82
C ALA A 215 -18.58 -1.10 -12.23
N LEU A 216 -17.43 -1.06 -11.53
CA LEU A 216 -16.28 -0.22 -11.88
C LEU A 216 -15.49 -0.74 -13.08
N ILE A 217 -15.45 -2.06 -13.32
CA ILE A 217 -14.66 -2.67 -14.41
C ILE A 217 -14.93 -2.01 -15.78
N PRO A 218 -16.19 -1.86 -16.24
CA PRO A 218 -16.46 -1.23 -17.53
C PRO A 218 -16.22 0.30 -17.56
N LEU A 219 -16.03 0.93 -16.39
CA LEU A 219 -15.77 2.37 -16.28
C LEU A 219 -14.28 2.72 -16.26
N LEU A 220 -13.41 1.70 -16.13
CA LEU A 220 -11.97 1.82 -16.09
C LEU A 220 -11.34 1.26 -17.37
N PRO A 221 -10.14 1.72 -17.76
CA PRO A 221 -9.39 1.08 -18.84
C PRO A 221 -9.11 -0.41 -18.58
N PRO A 222 -8.93 -1.25 -19.64
CA PRO A 222 -8.86 -2.70 -19.50
C PRO A 222 -7.76 -3.22 -18.54
N GLU A 223 -6.64 -2.51 -18.42
CA GLU A 223 -5.53 -2.89 -17.54
C GLU A 223 -5.90 -2.94 -16.06
N TYR A 224 -6.98 -2.26 -15.65
CA TYR A 224 -7.47 -2.25 -14.26
C TYR A 224 -8.23 -3.52 -13.89
N ALA A 225 -8.83 -4.22 -14.86
CA ALA A 225 -9.72 -5.35 -14.61
C ALA A 225 -9.06 -6.42 -13.74
N SER A 226 -7.80 -6.76 -14.01
CA SER A 226 -7.03 -7.74 -13.22
C SER A 226 -6.86 -7.33 -11.75
N GLY A 227 -6.61 -6.05 -11.47
CA GLY A 227 -6.47 -5.54 -10.12
C GLY A 227 -7.80 -5.47 -9.37
N VAL A 228 -8.89 -5.19 -10.07
CA VAL A 228 -10.25 -5.20 -9.52
C VAL A 228 -10.69 -6.63 -9.20
N MET A 229 -10.51 -7.57 -10.13
CA MET A 229 -10.83 -8.99 -9.90
C MET A 229 -10.00 -9.59 -8.77
N TRP A 230 -8.72 -9.22 -8.65
CA TRP A 230 -7.88 -9.61 -7.52
C TRP A 230 -8.42 -9.07 -6.18
N ALA A 231 -8.95 -7.84 -6.16
CA ALA A 231 -9.55 -7.30 -4.95
C ALA A 231 -10.84 -8.03 -4.60
N GLN A 232 -11.71 -8.30 -5.59
CA GLN A 232 -12.93 -9.09 -5.38
C GLN A 232 -12.62 -10.48 -4.81
N SER A 233 -11.57 -11.14 -5.29
CA SER A 233 -11.19 -12.47 -4.81
C SER A 233 -10.72 -12.50 -3.34
N LYS A 234 -10.53 -11.35 -2.69
CA LYS A 234 -10.23 -11.28 -1.25
C LYS A 234 -11.47 -11.37 -0.37
N PHE A 235 -12.65 -11.14 -0.93
CA PHE A 235 -13.94 -11.19 -0.23
C PHE A 235 -14.67 -12.53 -0.41
N SER A 236 -14.07 -13.47 -1.13
CA SER A 236 -14.59 -14.81 -1.40
C SER A 236 -14.12 -15.83 -0.37
#